data_AF-A0A942S8I0-F1
#
_entry.id   AF-A0A942S8I0-F1
#
_cell.length_a   1.000
_cell.length_b   1.000
_cell.length_c   1.000
_cell.angle_alpha   90.00
_cell.angle_beta   90.00
_cell.angle_gamma   90.00
#
_symmetry.space_group_name_H-M   'P 1'
#
loop_
_entity.id
_entity.type
_entity.pdbx_description
1 polymer ?
#
loop_
_entity_poly.entity_id
_entity_poly.type
_entity_poly.pdbx_seq_one_letter_code
_entity_poly.pdbx_strand_id
1 'polypeptide(L)'
;VGLKQVKKEWKEKDKIIFMSISKDINRDTWLKSVASGKYTEPDNINLYTEGKGTNHPLILHYGFTASPRMLIIDPNGKLISTNPPNPVNPTDKKHFMQLLEQSMQ
;
A
#
# COMPACT_ATOMS: atom_id res chain seq x y z
N VAL A 1 11.47 -4.47 1.30
CA VAL A 1 12.51 -4.85 0.30
C VAL A 1 12.10 -4.48 -1.12
N GLY A 2 10.98 -4.99 -1.67
CA GLY A 2 10.52 -4.62 -3.03
C GLY A 2 9.97 -3.19 -3.17
N LEU A 3 8.90 -2.86 -2.44
CA LEU A 3 8.29 -1.51 -2.49
C LEU A 3 9.25 -0.39 -2.09
N LYS A 4 10.22 -0.67 -1.21
CA LYS A 4 11.26 0.30 -0.82
C LYS A 4 12.12 0.73 -2.02
N GLN A 5 12.46 -0.22 -2.89
CA GLN A 5 13.23 0.08 -4.11
C GLN A 5 12.40 0.87 -5.12
N VAL A 6 11.14 0.47 -5.33
CA VAL A 6 10.20 1.24 -6.16
C VAL A 6 10.10 2.67 -5.65
N LYS A 7 9.88 2.87 -4.34
CA LYS A 7 9.79 4.20 -3.74
C LYS A 7 11.05 5.02 -4.01
N LYS A 8 12.25 4.43 -3.91
CA LYS A 8 13.51 5.11 -4.23
C LYS A 8 13.59 5.53 -5.71
N GLU A 9 13.22 4.65 -6.64
CA GLU A 9 13.25 4.92 -8.09
C GLU A 9 12.20 5.95 -8.52
N TRP A 10 11.08 6.02 -7.81
CA TRP A 10 9.98 6.94 -8.11
C TRP A 10 10.00 8.22 -7.28
N LYS A 11 10.86 8.32 -6.27
CA LYS A 11 10.97 9.51 -5.41
C LYS A 11 11.28 10.76 -6.22
N GLU A 12 12.05 10.63 -7.30
CA GLU A 12 12.39 11.76 -8.18
C GLU A 12 11.24 12.18 -9.10
N LYS A 13 10.22 11.31 -9.26
CA LYS A 13 9.07 11.58 -10.13
C LYS A 13 7.91 12.27 -9.41
N ASP A 14 7.93 12.39 -8.07
CA ASP A 14 6.93 13.06 -7.19
C ASP A 14 5.44 12.76 -7.48
N LYS A 15 5.13 11.64 -8.15
CA LYS A 15 3.79 11.33 -8.66
C LYS A 15 3.05 10.20 -7.92
N ILE A 16 3.66 9.61 -6.89
CA ILE A 16 3.10 8.46 -6.17
C ILE A 16 3.07 8.73 -4.67
N ILE A 17 1.89 8.55 -4.07
CA ILE A 17 1.71 8.54 -2.62
C ILE A 17 1.72 7.09 -2.13
N PHE A 18 2.57 6.80 -1.14
CA PHE A 18 2.58 5.51 -0.45
C PHE A 18 1.77 5.61 0.84
N MET A 19 0.68 4.85 0.90
CA MET A 19 -0.23 4.79 2.04
C MET A 19 -0.28 3.37 2.60
N SER A 20 -0.25 3.27 3.92
CA SER A 20 -0.47 2.02 4.65
C SER A 20 -1.70 2.15 5.52
N ILE A 21 -2.58 1.15 5.49
CA ILE A 21 -3.82 1.12 6.28
C ILE A 21 -3.78 -0.11 7.17
N SER A 22 -3.71 0.11 8.48
CA SER A 22 -3.69 -0.99 9.45
C SER A 22 -5.09 -1.38 9.91
N LYS A 23 -5.36 -2.69 9.90
CA LYS A 23 -6.54 -3.32 10.51
C LYS A 23 -6.36 -3.65 11.99
N ASP A 24 -5.26 -3.23 12.61
CA ASP A 24 -5.08 -3.36 14.06
C ASP A 24 -6.30 -2.75 14.79
N ILE A 25 -6.81 -3.45 15.80
CA ILE A 25 -7.98 -2.98 16.58
C ILE A 25 -7.54 -2.06 17.73
N ASN A 26 -6.32 -2.22 18.22
CA ASN A 26 -5.77 -1.45 19.31
C ASN A 26 -4.74 -0.44 18.79
N ARG A 27 -4.84 0.81 19.23
CA ARG A 27 -3.96 1.91 18.79
C ARG A 27 -2.51 1.70 19.19
N ASP A 28 -2.22 1.16 20.36
CA ASP A 28 -0.84 0.90 20.80
C ASP A 28 -0.20 -0.23 20.00
N THR A 29 -0.98 -1.25 19.65
CA THR A 29 -0.55 -2.28 18.69
C THR A 29 -0.23 -1.64 17.34
N TRP A 30 -1.09 -0.77 16.83
CA TRP A 30 -0.82 -0.05 15.58
C TRP A 30 0.45 0.79 15.63
N LEU A 31 0.67 1.55 16.72
CA LEU A 31 1.89 2.34 16.90
C LEU A 31 3.15 1.46 16.90
N LYS A 32 3.11 0.31 17.58
CA LYS A 32 4.19 -0.68 17.55
C LYS A 32 4.40 -1.26 16.15
N SER A 33 3.32 -1.55 15.42
CA SER A 33 3.36 -2.02 14.04
C SER A 33 4.05 -1.00 13.12
N VAL A 34 3.70 0.29 13.22
CA VAL A 34 4.33 1.37 12.45
C VAL A 34 5.80 1.50 12.81
N ALA A 35 6.13 1.53 14.11
CA ALA A 35 7.51 1.62 14.58
C ALA A 35 8.39 0.44 14.15
N SER A 36 7.81 -0.77 14.01
CA SER A 36 8.54 -1.96 13.55
C SER A 36 9.03 -1.87 12.09
N GLY A 37 8.39 -1.04 11.26
CA GLY A 37 8.71 -0.93 9.83
C GLY A 37 8.49 -2.19 9.00
N LYS A 38 7.78 -3.21 9.53
CA LYS A 38 7.61 -4.52 8.87
C LYS A 38 6.80 -4.41 7.56
N TYR A 39 5.70 -3.66 7.59
CA TYR A 39 4.76 -3.51 6.46
C TYR A 39 4.59 -2.06 5.99
N THR A 40 5.29 -1.12 6.61
CA THR A 40 5.23 0.31 6.27
C THR A 40 6.55 0.99 6.60
N GLU A 41 6.65 2.28 6.30
CA GLU A 41 7.80 3.14 6.61
C GLU A 41 7.32 4.45 7.25
N PRO A 42 8.18 5.14 8.04
CA PRO A 42 7.81 6.40 8.68
C PRO A 42 7.40 7.51 7.70
N ASP A 43 7.92 7.47 6.48
CA ASP A 43 7.66 8.44 5.41
C ASP A 43 6.49 8.01 4.49
N ASN A 44 5.71 7.00 4.89
CA ASN A 44 4.40 6.71 4.30
C ASN A 44 3.30 7.46 5.05
N ILE A 45 2.15 7.65 4.40
CA ILE A 45 0.92 8.00 5.11
C ILE A 45 0.43 6.74 5.83
N ASN A 46 0.58 6.71 7.15
CA ASN A 46 0.19 5.59 8.00
C ASN A 46 -1.19 5.86 8.60
N LEU A 47 -2.19 5.08 8.19
CA LEU A 47 -3.57 5.21 8.64
C LEU A 47 -3.98 4.07 9.55
N TYR A 48 -4.85 4.42 10.50
CA TYR A 48 -5.46 3.52 11.47
C TYR A 48 -6.95 3.43 11.17
N THR A 49 -7.51 2.22 11.20
CA THR A 49 -8.95 2.00 10.99
C THR A 49 -9.82 2.38 12.20
N GLU A 50 -9.29 3.18 13.13
CA GLU A 50 -9.96 3.61 14.36
C GLU A 50 -10.52 2.43 15.18
N GLY A 51 -9.79 1.31 15.18
CA GLY A 51 -10.16 0.10 15.90
C GLY A 51 -11.25 -0.74 15.22
N LYS A 52 -11.78 -0.31 14.07
CA LYS A 52 -12.80 -1.06 13.32
C LYS A 52 -12.23 -2.33 12.68
N GLY A 53 -10.93 -2.38 12.42
CA GLY A 53 -10.25 -3.54 11.85
C GLY A 53 -10.91 -4.05 10.58
N THR A 54 -11.28 -5.34 10.54
CA THR A 54 -11.98 -5.96 9.40
C THR A 54 -13.36 -5.36 9.13
N ASN A 55 -14.01 -4.75 10.13
CA ASN A 55 -15.33 -4.13 9.99
C ASN A 55 -15.26 -2.69 9.45
N HIS A 56 -14.07 -2.15 9.15
CA HIS A 56 -13.96 -0.81 8.57
C HIS A 56 -14.60 -0.77 7.17
N PRO A 57 -15.39 0.28 6.81
CA PRO A 57 -16.10 0.34 5.53
C PRO A 57 -15.21 0.12 4.30
N LEU A 58 -13.98 0.66 4.33
CA LEU A 58 -12.99 0.43 3.28
C LEU A 58 -12.66 -1.06 3.06
N ILE A 59 -12.48 -1.81 4.15
CA ILE A 59 -12.09 -3.23 4.10
C ILE A 59 -13.25 -4.07 3.58
N LEU A 60 -14.47 -3.75 3.99
CA LEU A 60 -15.70 -4.38 3.52
C LEU A 60 -15.95 -4.06 2.04
N HIS A 61 -15.78 -2.81 1.61
CA HIS A 61 -15.99 -2.37 0.24
C HIS A 61 -15.12 -3.16 -0.76
N TYR A 62 -13.87 -3.43 -0.42
CA TYR A 62 -12.95 -4.21 -1.27
C TYR A 62 -12.90 -5.71 -0.93
N GLY A 63 -13.66 -6.19 0.07
CA GLY A 63 -13.71 -7.60 0.45
C GLY A 63 -12.39 -8.18 0.98
N PHE A 64 -11.54 -7.37 1.63
CA PHE A 64 -10.20 -7.81 2.06
C PHE A 64 -10.20 -8.62 3.36
N THR A 65 -10.31 -9.94 3.23
CA THR A 65 -10.31 -10.88 4.38
C THR A 65 -8.93 -11.14 4.98
N ALA A 66 -7.85 -11.00 4.21
CA ALA A 66 -6.47 -11.28 4.63
C ALA A 66 -5.52 -10.10 4.35
N SER A 67 -4.37 -10.08 5.02
CA SER A 67 -3.28 -9.10 4.83
C SER A 67 -1.94 -9.84 4.70
N PRO A 68 -0.93 -9.26 4.02
CA PRO A 68 -0.96 -7.97 3.32
C PRO A 68 -1.74 -8.02 2.00
N ARG A 69 -2.27 -6.87 1.58
CA ARG A 69 -2.91 -6.62 0.27
C ARG A 69 -2.39 -5.29 -0.27
N MET A 70 -2.35 -5.15 -1.59
CA MET A 70 -1.88 -3.93 -2.24
C MET A 70 -2.95 -3.43 -3.21
N LEU A 71 -3.21 -2.13 -3.15
CA LEU A 71 -4.18 -1.43 -3.95
C LEU A 71 -3.47 -0.33 -4.74
N ILE A 72 -3.78 -0.20 -6.02
CA ILE A 72 -3.34 0.93 -6.85
C ILE A 72 -4.58 1.66 -7.31
N ILE A 73 -4.63 2.97 -7.02
CA ILE A 73 -5.71 3.89 -7.38
C ILE A 73 -5.07 5.07 -8.11
N ASP A 74 -5.74 5.58 -9.14
CA ASP A 74 -5.32 6.79 -9.85
C ASP A 74 -5.72 8.09 -9.11
N PRO A 75 -5.26 9.27 -9.55
CA PRO A 75 -5.61 10.54 -8.91
C PRO A 75 -7.11 10.91 -8.94
N ASN A 76 -7.89 10.28 -9.82
CA ASN A 76 -9.35 10.48 -9.93
C ASN A 76 -10.13 9.50 -9.04
N GLY A 77 -9.45 8.65 -8.26
CA GLY A 77 -10.07 7.65 -7.40
C GLY A 77 -10.45 6.35 -8.12
N LYS A 78 -10.03 6.16 -9.39
CA LYS A 78 -10.31 4.92 -10.12
C LYS A 78 -9.37 3.82 -9.67
N LEU A 79 -9.95 2.66 -9.38
CA LEU A 79 -9.22 1.44 -9.07
C LEU A 79 -8.44 0.94 -10.30
N ILE A 80 -7.11 0.87 -10.20
CA ILE A 80 -6.22 0.30 -11.21
C ILE A 80 -5.99 -1.20 -10.97
N SER A 81 -5.70 -1.59 -9.72
CA SER A 81 -5.51 -3.02 -9.37
C SER A 81 -5.68 -3.27 -7.87
N THR A 82 -6.31 -4.39 -7.52
CA THR A 82 -6.43 -4.92 -6.13
C THR A 82 -5.42 -6.03 -5.81
N ASN A 83 -4.64 -6.45 -6.80
CA ASN A 83 -3.62 -7.49 -6.67
C ASN A 83 -2.48 -7.27 -7.69
N PRO A 84 -1.75 -6.14 -7.59
CA PRO A 84 -0.64 -5.88 -8.48
C PRO A 84 0.51 -6.87 -8.23
N PRO A 85 1.44 -7.04 -9.20
CA PRO A 85 2.63 -7.87 -9.01
C PRO A 85 3.42 -7.44 -7.77
N ASN A 86 3.92 -8.39 -6.98
CA ASN A 86 4.69 -8.07 -5.78
C ASN A 86 6.16 -7.79 -6.17
N PRO A 87 6.69 -6.56 -6.04
CA PRO A 87 7.98 -6.17 -6.62
C PRO A 87 9.20 -6.68 -5.83
N VAL A 88 9.13 -7.89 -5.26
CA VAL A 88 10.22 -8.51 -4.51
C VAL A 88 11.26 -9.14 -5.44
N ASN A 89 10.81 -9.84 -6.48
CA ASN A 89 11.71 -10.41 -7.49
C ASN A 89 11.81 -9.50 -8.72
N PRO A 90 12.87 -9.61 -9.53
CA PRO A 90 13.09 -8.70 -10.67
C PRO A 90 11.98 -8.71 -11.72
N THR A 91 11.41 -9.88 -12.03
CA THR A 91 10.36 -10.03 -13.04
C THR A 91 9.08 -9.33 -12.61
N ASP A 92 8.60 -9.61 -11.41
CA ASP A 92 7.40 -8.96 -10.87
C ASP A 92 7.61 -7.47 -10.63
N LYS A 93 8.83 -7.06 -10.24
CA LYS A 93 9.18 -5.64 -10.17
C LYS A 93 9.04 -4.98 -11.54
N LYS A 94 9.53 -5.58 -12.61
CA LYS A 94 9.35 -5.04 -13.97
C LYS A 94 7.88 -4.89 -14.33
N HIS A 95 7.06 -5.91 -14.10
CA HIS A 95 5.62 -5.83 -14.36
C HIS A 95 4.90 -4.78 -13.50
N PHE A 96 5.31 -4.64 -12.24
CA PHE A 96 4.80 -3.61 -11.34
C PHE A 96 5.12 -2.20 -11.86
N MET A 97 6.36 -1.97 -12.31
CA MET A 97 6.78 -0.68 -12.86
C MET A 97 6.02 -0.34 -14.15
N GLN A 98 5.83 -1.31 -15.05
CA GLN A 98 5.05 -1.14 -16.27
C GLN A 98 3.59 -0.77 -15.97
N LEU A 99 2.98 -1.40 -14.97
CA LEU A 99 1.62 -1.07 -14.53
C LEU A 99 1.53 0.39 -14.05
N LEU A 100 2.51 0.85 -13.26
CA LEU A 100 2.55 2.24 -12.80
C LEU A 100 2.74 3.23 -13.94
N GLU A 101 3.59 2.92 -14.92
CA GLU A 101 3.83 3.80 -16.07
C GLU A 101 2.58 3.93 -16.95
N GLN A 102 1.88 2.82 -17.19
CA GLN A 102 0.63 2.80 -17.96
C GLN A 102 -0.51 3.54 -17.26
N SER A 103 -0.54 3.56 -15.92
CA SER A 103 -1.60 4.25 -15.17
C SER A 103 -1.39 5.77 -15.05
N MET A 104 -0.28 6.30 -15.60
CA MET A 104 0.06 7.72 -15.56
C MET A 104 -0.01 8.42 -16.92
N GLN A 105 -0.39 7.69 -17.97
CA GLN A 105 -0.69 8.24 -19.30
C GLN A 105 -2.12 8.78 -19.32
#